data_AF-A0A344UQS8-F1
#
_entry.id   AF-A0A344UQS8-F1
#
_cell.length_a   1.000
_cell.length_b   1.000
_cell.length_c   1.000
_cell.angle_alpha   90.00
_cell.angle_beta   90.00
_cell.angle_gamma   90.00
#
_symmetry.space_group_name_H-M   'P 1'
#
loop_
_entity.id
_entity.type
_entity.pdbx_description
1 polymer ?
#
loop_
_entity_poly.entity_id
_entity_poly.type
_entity_poly.pdbx_seq_one_letter_code
_entity_poly.pdbx_strand_id
1 'polypeptide(L)'
;MSPRDDASGYGLGLFIEHDSRFGPIAQHSGGLPGFSANMRWHLDSGLGVVAYATSEGRPIASHAADLLDAELQGVPPGRDLVVRHHLPVLP
;
A
#
# COMPACT_ATOMS: atom_id res chain seq x y z
N MET A 1 17.80 -8.41 5.95
CA MET A 1 17.30 -8.42 4.57
C MET A 1 15.89 -7.86 4.62
N SER A 2 15.55 -6.88 3.79
CA SER A 2 14.17 -6.36 3.73
C SER A 2 13.23 -7.54 3.38
N PRO A 3 12.03 -7.68 4.00
CA PRO A 3 11.08 -8.75 3.65
C PRO A 3 10.57 -8.64 2.21
N ARG A 4 10.70 -7.43 1.63
CA ARG A 4 10.36 -7.09 0.25
C ARG A 4 11.62 -7.27 -0.59
N ASP A 5 11.59 -8.24 -1.49
CA ASP A 5 12.69 -8.58 -2.38
C ASP A 5 12.89 -7.50 -3.46
N ASP A 6 14.13 -7.33 -3.92
CA ASP A 6 14.50 -6.40 -5.00
C ASP A 6 13.99 -6.85 -6.39
N ALA A 7 13.40 -8.04 -6.51
CA ALA A 7 12.77 -8.53 -7.73
C ALA A 7 11.50 -7.73 -8.01
N SER A 8 11.68 -6.60 -8.68
CA SER A 8 10.63 -5.65 -8.98
C SER A 8 10.33 -5.60 -10.49
N GLY A 9 9.05 -5.72 -10.85
CA GLY A 9 8.55 -5.47 -12.20
C GLY A 9 7.96 -4.06 -12.30
N TYR A 10 7.92 -3.46 -13.50
CA TYR A 10 7.24 -2.19 -13.71
C TYR A 10 6.38 -2.24 -14.97
N GLY A 11 5.14 -1.77 -14.86
CA GLY A 11 4.20 -1.69 -15.99
C GLY A 11 2.95 -0.89 -15.64
N LEU A 12 2.37 -0.21 -16.63
CA LEU A 12 1.15 0.60 -16.47
C LEU A 12 1.22 1.62 -15.31
N GLY A 13 2.41 2.13 -14.99
CA GLY A 13 2.60 3.07 -13.88
C GLY A 13 2.82 2.42 -12.51
N LEU A 14 2.78 1.10 -12.40
CA LEU A 14 2.88 0.39 -11.12
C LEU A 14 4.21 -0.36 -11.02
N PHE A 15 4.85 -0.28 -9.84
CA PHE A 15 5.88 -1.21 -9.43
C PHE A 15 5.23 -2.44 -8.82
N ILE A 16 5.67 -3.63 -9.23
CA ILE A 16 5.30 -4.90 -8.60
C ILE A 16 6.49 -5.33 -7.75
N GLU A 17 6.33 -5.33 -6.43
CA GLU A 17 7.30 -5.89 -5.48
C GLU A 17 6.85 -7.29 -5.04
N HIS A 18 7.78 -8.14 -4.64
CA HIS A 18 7.47 -9.42 -4.03
C HIS A 18 7.81 -9.39 -2.53
N ASP A 19 6.81 -9.56 -1.67
CA ASP A 19 7.02 -9.73 -0.24
C ASP A 19 7.09 -11.22 0.09
N SER A 20 8.19 -11.66 0.69
CA SER A 20 8.40 -13.08 1.04
C SER A 20 7.37 -13.65 2.03
N ARG A 21 6.64 -12.80 2.75
CA ARG A 21 5.62 -13.18 3.74
C ARG A 21 4.22 -13.23 3.14
N PHE A 22 3.91 -12.31 2.24
CA PHE A 22 2.55 -12.09 1.75
C PHE A 22 2.38 -12.39 0.26
N GLY A 23 3.44 -12.27 -0.55
CA GLY A 23 3.39 -12.44 -1.99
C GLY A 23 3.44 -11.10 -2.73
N PRO A 24 2.87 -11.01 -3.94
CA PRO A 24 3.01 -9.83 -4.80
C PRO A 24 2.22 -8.62 -4.31
N ILE A 25 2.87 -7.46 -4.33
CA ILE A 25 2.27 -6.17 -4.00
C ILE A 25 2.49 -5.20 -5.17
N ALA A 26 1.42 -4.58 -5.67
CA ALA A 26 1.52 -3.49 -6.63
C ALA A 26 1.57 -2.15 -5.89
N GLN A 27 2.44 -1.22 -6.29
CA GLN A 27 2.55 0.10 -5.65
C GLN A 27 2.99 1.22 -6.59
N HIS A 28 2.68 2.45 -6.21
CA HIS A 28 3.19 3.65 -6.85
C HIS A 28 3.37 4.75 -5.81
N SER A 29 4.53 5.40 -5.84
CA SER A 29 4.78 6.64 -5.07
C SER A 29 4.55 7.87 -5.94
N GLY A 30 3.88 8.88 -5.41
CA GLY A 30 3.68 10.18 -6.05
C GLY A 30 4.21 11.30 -5.17
N GLY A 31 4.67 12.39 -5.79
CA GLY A 31 5.17 13.55 -5.07
C GLY A 31 5.12 14.82 -5.91
N LEU A 32 4.80 15.93 -5.24
CA LEU A 32 4.96 17.30 -5.73
C LEU A 32 5.65 18.11 -4.62
N PRO A 33 6.22 19.29 -4.89
CA PRO A 33 6.76 20.15 -3.83
C PRO A 33 5.71 20.38 -2.72
N GLY A 34 6.05 20.05 -1.48
CA GLY A 34 5.12 20.07 -0.33
C GLY A 34 4.12 18.92 -0.21
N PHE A 35 4.07 17.96 -1.14
CA PHE A 35 3.10 16.85 -1.15
C PHE A 35 3.77 15.50 -1.40
N SER A 36 3.31 14.48 -0.68
CA SER A 36 3.71 13.08 -0.92
C SER A 36 2.51 12.16 -0.88
N ALA A 37 2.54 11.10 -1.68
CA ALA A 37 1.55 10.05 -1.68
C ALA A 37 2.20 8.68 -1.96
N ASN A 38 1.62 7.62 -1.42
CA ASN A 38 1.91 6.25 -1.82
C ASN A 38 0.60 5.45 -1.82
N MET A 39 0.42 4.68 -2.88
CA MET A 39 -0.69 3.75 -3.02
C MET A 39 -0.13 2.36 -3.27
N ARG A 40 -0.72 1.35 -2.62
CA ARG A 40 -0.28 -0.04 -2.74
C ARG A 40 -1.39 -1.04 -2.49
N TRP A 41 -1.29 -2.22 -3.11
CA TRP A 41 -2.27 -3.30 -3.06
C TRP A 41 -1.59 -4.65 -2.96
N HIS A 42 -2.03 -5.47 -2.01
CA HIS A 42 -1.70 -6.89 -1.99
C HIS A 42 -2.61 -7.63 -2.98
N LEU A 43 -2.03 -8.25 -4.00
CA LEU A 43 -2.80 -8.73 -5.14
C LEU A 43 -3.68 -9.94 -4.80
N ASP A 44 -3.22 -10.80 -3.89
CA ASP A 44 -3.94 -12.03 -3.57
C ASP A 44 -5.15 -11.78 -2.65
N SER A 45 -5.03 -10.87 -1.67
CA SER A 45 -6.14 -10.53 -0.77
C SER A 45 -7.03 -9.39 -1.27
N GLY A 46 -6.55 -8.59 -2.22
CA GLY A 46 -7.22 -7.38 -2.69
C GLY A 46 -7.19 -6.20 -1.71
N LEU A 47 -6.50 -6.32 -0.57
CA LEU A 47 -6.34 -5.21 0.39
C LEU A 47 -5.44 -4.12 -0.20
N GLY A 48 -5.84 -2.86 -0.02
CA GLY A 48 -5.12 -1.71 -0.52
C GLY A 48 -5.02 -0.60 0.52
N VAL A 49 -3.90 0.12 0.47
CA VAL A 49 -3.62 1.29 1.30
C VAL A 49 -3.27 2.46 0.39
N VAL A 50 -3.86 3.62 0.67
CA VAL A 50 -3.50 4.90 0.06
C VAL A 50 -3.15 5.86 1.20
N ALA A 51 -1.92 6.37 1.21
CA ALA A 51 -1.43 7.32 2.19
C ALA A 51 -0.96 8.59 1.48
N TYR A 52 -1.22 9.76 2.09
CA TYR A 52 -0.79 11.05 1.57
C TYR A 52 -0.45 12.02 2.71
N ALA A 53 0.43 12.97 2.45
CA ALA A 53 0.83 13.99 3.41
C ALA A 53 1.18 15.33 2.74
N THR A 54 0.84 16.44 3.41
CA THR A 54 1.20 17.81 3.04
C THR A 54 2.48 18.25 3.78
N SER A 55 3.59 17.54 3.55
CA SER A 55 4.89 17.88 4.11
C SER A 55 6.01 17.23 3.32
N GLU A 56 7.09 17.97 3.07
CA GLU A 56 8.28 17.43 2.42
C GLU A 56 9.01 16.42 3.32
N GLY A 57 9.60 15.39 2.72
CA GLY A 57 10.52 14.48 3.40
C GLY A 57 9.91 13.42 4.34
N ARG A 58 8.57 13.32 4.46
CA ARG A 58 7.96 12.19 5.19
C ARG A 58 8.09 10.89 4.35
N PRO A 59 8.50 9.76 4.96
CA PRO A 59 8.62 8.49 4.23
C PRO A 59 7.22 7.87 4.07
N ILE A 60 6.36 8.49 3.27
CA ILE A 60 4.95 8.08 3.15
C ILE A 60 4.82 6.67 2.56
N ALA A 61 5.78 6.27 1.71
CA ALA A 61 5.85 4.92 1.16
C ALA A 61 6.11 3.85 2.22
N SER A 62 6.96 4.13 3.24
CA SER A 62 7.19 3.18 4.33
C SER A 62 5.94 3.08 5.22
N HIS A 63 5.31 4.22 5.54
CA HIS A 63 4.08 4.23 6.35
C HIS A 63 2.94 3.46 5.67
N ALA A 64 2.76 3.63 4.35
CA ALA A 64 1.79 2.85 3.60
C ALA A 64 2.11 1.34 3.62
N ALA A 65 3.40 0.98 3.60
CA ALA A 65 3.86 -0.41 3.72
C ALA A 65 3.49 -1.00 5.08
N ASP A 66 3.81 -0.27 6.14
CA ASP A 66 3.59 -0.70 7.52
C ASP A 66 2.09 -0.90 7.80
N LEU A 67 1.23 0.00 7.28
CA LEU A 67 -0.22 -0.13 7.39
C LEU A 67 -0.76 -1.37 6.65
N LEU A 68 -0.28 -1.64 5.42
CA LEU A 68 -0.70 -2.83 4.68
C LEU A 68 -0.23 -4.11 5.38
N ASP A 69 1.00 -4.13 5.89
CA ASP A 69 1.54 -5.27 6.66
C ASP A 69 0.70 -5.53 7.91
N ALA A 70 0.29 -4.47 8.60
CA ALA A 70 -0.55 -4.54 9.78
C ALA A 70 -1.92 -5.18 9.45
N GLU A 71 -2.59 -4.72 8.39
CA GLU A 71 -3.86 -5.30 7.93
C GLU A 71 -3.72 -6.79 7.52
N LEU A 72 -2.65 -7.15 6.82
CA LEU A 72 -2.38 -8.53 6.39
C LEU A 72 -2.03 -9.46 7.56
N GLN A 73 -1.46 -8.93 8.65
CA GLN A 73 -1.16 -9.68 9.87
C GLN A 73 -2.38 -9.87 10.79
N GLY A 74 -3.51 -9.20 10.49
CA GLY A 74 -4.75 -9.33 11.27
C GLY A 74 -4.77 -8.50 12.55
N VAL A 75 -4.46 -7.21 12.45
CA VAL A 75 -4.52 -6.26 13.58
C VAL A 75 -5.96 -6.17 14.15
N PRO A 76 -6.14 -6.21 15.49
CA PRO A 76 -7.43 -5.91 16.10
C PRO A 76 -7.78 -4.43 15.87
N PRO A 77 -9.03 -4.11 15.47
CA PRO A 77 -9.39 -2.80 14.96
C PRO A 77 -9.08 -1.67 15.96
N GLY A 78 -8.31 -0.67 15.53
CA GLY A 78 -7.98 0.48 16.37
C GLY A 78 -7.16 1.57 15.70
N ARG A 79 -7.86 2.66 15.34
CA ARG A 79 -7.39 3.95 14.77
C ARG A 79 -7.08 4.02 13.26
N ASP A 80 -7.71 3.16 12.47
CA ASP A 80 -7.82 3.38 11.02
C ASP A 80 -9.24 3.78 10.61
N LEU A 81 -9.34 4.82 9.78
CA LEU A 81 -10.54 5.04 8.96
C LEU A 81 -10.52 3.97 7.86
N VAL A 82 -11.00 2.77 8.17
CA VAL A 82 -11.22 1.73 7.17
C VAL A 82 -12.46 2.13 6.36
N VAL A 83 -12.26 2.81 5.23
CA VAL A 83 -13.33 3.01 4.25
C VAL A 83 -13.53 1.70 3.50
N ARG A 84 -14.40 0.83 4.03
CA ARG A 84 -14.89 -0.34 3.31
C ARG A 84 -15.95 0.12 2.31
N HIS A 85 -15.57 0.33 1.05
CA HIS A 85 -16.56 0.39 -0.02
C HIS A 85 -17.06 -1.02 -0.28
N HIS A 86 -18.26 -1.34 0.22
CA HIS A 86 -19.02 -2.49 -0.23
C HIS A 86 -19.30 -2.27 -1.73
N LEU A 87 -18.91 -3.23 -2.58
CA LEU A 87 -19.31 -3.24 -3.99
C LEU A 87 -20.83 -3.07 -4.09
N PRO A 88 -21.35 -2.35 -5.09
CA PRO A 88 -22.78 -2.34 -5.33
C PRO A 88 -23.19 -3.77 -5.67
N VAL A 89 -24.21 -4.28 -4.97
CA VAL A 89 -24.99 -5.42 -5.45
C VAL A 89 -25.64 -4.93 -6.73
N LEU A 90 -25.06 -5.27 -7.87
CA LEU A 90 -25.74 -5.12 -9.15
C LEU A 90 -26.84 -6.19 -9.23
N PRO A 91 -28.01 -5.85 -9.80
CA PRO A 91 -29.17 -6.74 -9.86
C PRO A 91 -28.93 -8.00 -10.71
#